data_AF-A0A4Y2D1N7-F1
#
_entry.id   AF-A0A4Y2D1N7-F1
#
_cell.length_a   1.000
_cell.length_b   1.000
_cell.length_c   1.000
_cell.angle_alpha   90.00
_cell.angle_beta   90.00
_cell.angle_gamma   90.00
#
_symmetry.space_group_name_H-M   'P 1'
#
loop_
_entity.id
_entity.type
_entity.pdbx_description
1 polymer ?
#
loop_
_entity_poly.entity_id
_entity_poly.type
_entity_poly.pdbx_seq_one_letter_code
_entity_poly.pdbx_strand_id
1 'polypeptide(L)'
;MEVIPVRVLNLNNKPKFLGKGDVIATCEPVVDIVARPQEFSGVQHLQSTLENLQILNEEQRTAVRKLLNEFQDLFSTCDADVGRCNMTQHRINTGDHPPIKQYPRRLPLARKEEAEHLVKEMVDNGIIEE
;
A
#
# COMPACT_ATOMS: atom_id res chain seq x y z
N MET A 1 26.58 -29.58 1.97
CA MET A 1 26.57 -28.22 2.55
C MET A 1 26.32 -27.27 1.41
N GLU A 2 25.26 -26.48 1.49
CA GLU A 2 24.94 -25.45 0.50
C GLU A 2 25.97 -24.31 0.65
N VAL A 3 26.59 -23.91 -0.45
CA VAL A 3 27.62 -22.85 -0.46
C VAL A 3 26.95 -21.59 -0.97
N ILE A 4 26.78 -20.59 -0.11
CA ILE A 4 26.18 -19.30 -0.46
C ILE A 4 27.32 -18.33 -0.82
N PRO A 5 27.45 -17.90 -2.09
CA PRO A 5 28.47 -16.94 -2.47
C PRO A 5 28.11 -15.55 -1.94
N VAL A 6 29.00 -14.95 -1.13
CA VAL A 6 28.84 -13.59 -0.60
C VAL A 6 29.82 -12.65 -1.30
N ARG A 7 29.35 -11.48 -1.72
CA ARG A 7 30.20 -10.39 -2.23
C ARG A 7 30.30 -9.31 -1.16
N VAL A 8 31.53 -8.93 -0.82
CA VAL A 8 31.80 -7.86 0.15
C VAL A 8 32.24 -6.63 -0.61
N LEU A 9 31.64 -5.48 -0.29
CA LEU A 9 31.97 -4.18 -0.87
C LEU A 9 32.30 -3.19 0.26
N ASN A 10 33.45 -2.54 0.16
CA ASN A 10 33.78 -1.41 1.01
C ASN A 10 33.28 -0.12 0.35
N LEU A 11 32.22 0.48 0.91
CA LEU A 11 31.65 1.75 0.43
C LEU A 11 32.44 2.98 0.91
N ASN A 12 33.46 2.81 1.76
CA ASN A 12 34.26 3.91 2.28
C ASN A 12 35.54 4.13 1.45
N ASN A 13 35.97 5.39 1.32
CA ASN A 13 37.23 5.77 0.67
C ASN A 13 38.50 5.44 1.47
N LYS A 14 38.39 4.65 2.55
CA LYS A 14 39.52 4.23 3.40
C LYS A 14 39.67 2.70 3.33
N PRO A 15 40.91 2.17 3.25
CA PRO A 15 41.12 0.72 3.22
C PRO A 15 40.64 0.07 4.52
N LYS A 16 40.04 -1.11 4.39
CA LYS A 16 39.64 -1.99 5.49
C LYS A 16 40.34 -3.33 5.29
N PHE A 17 41.03 -3.80 6.33
CA PHE A 17 41.73 -5.07 6.33
C PHE A 17 40.86 -6.12 7.03
N LEU A 18 40.78 -7.31 6.44
CA LEU A 18 40.08 -8.44 7.02
C LEU A 18 41.11 -9.55 7.26
N GLY A 19 41.25 -9.93 8.52
CA GLY A 19 42.06 -11.06 8.96
C GLY A 19 41.33 -12.38 8.77
N LYS A 20 42.11 -13.47 8.73
CA LYS A 20 41.55 -14.82 8.80
C LYS A 20 40.91 -15.02 10.17
N GLY A 21 39.61 -15.33 10.19
CA GLY A 21 38.83 -15.51 11.42
C GLY A 21 37.94 -14.33 11.77
N ASP A 22 38.01 -13.23 11.02
CA ASP A 22 37.12 -12.08 11.22
C ASP A 22 35.68 -12.44 10.85
N VAL A 23 34.75 -12.20 11.78
CA VAL A 23 33.32 -12.35 11.55
C VAL A 23 32.79 -11.06 10.92
N ILE A 24 32.42 -11.12 9.64
CA ILE A 24 31.93 -9.97 8.87
C ILE A 24 30.40 -9.82 8.87
N ALA A 25 29.69 -10.93 9.06
CA ALA A 25 28.23 -10.98 9.11
C ALA A 25 27.78 -12.30 9.74
N THR A 26 26.61 -12.27 10.37
CA THR A 26 25.85 -13.47 10.75
C THR A 26 24.70 -13.63 9.76
N CYS A 27 24.38 -14.88 9.41
CA CYS A 27 23.26 -15.19 8.53
C CYS A 27 22.31 -16.13 9.28
N GLU A 28 21.03 -15.81 9.26
CA GLU A 28 19.98 -16.64 9.85
C GLU A 28 18.98 -17.04 8.75
N PRO A 29 18.49 -18.28 8.73
CA PRO A 29 17.47 -18.71 7.78
C PRO A 29 16.15 -17.99 8.09
N VAL A 30 15.61 -17.29 7.09
CA VAL A 30 14.27 -16.70 7.20
C VAL A 30 13.25 -17.80 6.90
N VAL A 31 12.46 -18.17 7.90
CA VAL A 31 11.47 -19.26 7.81
C VAL A 31 10.15 -18.78 7.20
N ASP A 32 9.82 -17.50 7.39
CA ASP A 32 8.64 -16.89 6.79
C ASP A 32 8.86 -15.39 6.54
N ILE A 33 8.61 -14.94 5.31
CA ILE A 33 8.41 -13.53 5.01
C ILE A 33 6.91 -13.29 5.12
N VAL A 34 6.45 -13.01 6.34
CA VAL A 34 5.07 -12.55 6.53
C VAL A 34 5.02 -11.12 6.03
N ALA A 35 4.63 -10.95 4.76
CA ALA A 35 4.03 -9.70 4.33
C ALA A 35 2.77 -9.55 5.19
N ARG A 36 2.88 -8.87 6.33
CA ARG A 36 1.68 -8.42 7.04
C ARG A 36 1.00 -7.49 6.06
N PRO A 37 -0.21 -7.80 5.55
CA PRO A 37 -1.07 -6.74 5.12
C PRO A 37 -1.14 -5.84 6.34
N GLN A 38 -0.77 -4.57 6.19
CA GLN A 38 -1.09 -3.61 7.22
C GLN A 38 -2.61 -3.60 7.24
N GLU A 39 -3.21 -4.41 8.11
CA GLU A 39 -4.62 -4.33 8.44
C GLU A 39 -4.78 -2.96 9.05
N PHE A 40 -5.06 -1.97 8.19
CA PHE A 40 -5.50 -0.66 8.59
C PHE A 40 -6.87 -0.87 9.23
N SER A 41 -6.87 -1.27 10.51
CA SER A 41 -8.05 -1.11 11.32
C SER A 41 -8.32 0.39 11.33
N GLY A 42 -9.42 0.84 10.73
CA GLY A 42 -9.73 2.27 10.56
C GLY A 42 -9.66 3.08 11.86
N VAL A 43 -9.71 2.40 13.01
CA VAL A 43 -9.54 2.96 14.36
C VAL A 43 -8.12 3.51 14.62
N GLN A 44 -7.07 2.90 14.05
CA GLN A 44 -5.68 3.31 14.28
C GLN A 44 -5.31 4.61 13.53
N HIS A 45 -5.91 4.85 12.35
CA HIS A 45 -5.59 6.03 11.53
C HIS A 45 -6.01 7.33 12.22
N LEU A 46 -7.23 7.38 12.76
CA LEU A 46 -7.77 8.57 13.42
C LEU A 46 -6.98 8.99 14.67
N GLN A 47 -6.48 8.03 15.45
CA GLN A 47 -5.67 8.32 16.63
C GLN A 47 -4.36 9.03 16.27
N SER A 48 -3.67 8.55 15.22
CA SER A 48 -2.45 9.17 14.72
C SER A 48 -2.67 10.58 14.15
N THR A 49 -3.84 10.84 13.54
CA THR A 49 -4.19 12.18 13.04
C THR A 49 -4.44 13.16 14.18
N LEU A 50 -5.06 12.70 15.27
CA LEU A 50 -5.37 13.52 16.44
C LEU A 50 -4.12 13.93 17.23
N GLU A 51 -3.10 13.08 17.30
CA GLU A 51 -1.82 13.36 17.98
C GLU A 51 -1.01 14.46 17.27
N ASN A 52 -1.17 14.59 15.95
CA ASN A 52 -0.47 15.58 15.13
C ASN A 52 -1.06 17.00 15.20
N LEU A 53 -2.18 17.22 15.90
CA LEU A 53 -2.84 18.52 16.04
C LEU A 53 -2.16 19.39 17.12
N GLN A 54 -0.87 19.66 16.96
CA GLN A 54 -0.05 20.45 17.91
C GLN A 54 -0.47 21.94 18.00
N ILE A 55 -1.18 22.44 16.99
CA ILE A 55 -1.59 23.85 16.89
C ILE A 55 -2.88 24.14 17.69
N LEU A 56 -3.66 23.10 18.02
CA LEU A 56 -4.96 23.24 18.67
C LEU A 56 -4.83 23.22 20.20
N ASN A 57 -5.68 24.00 20.86
CA ASN A 57 -5.84 23.92 22.31
C ASN A 57 -6.64 22.67 22.73
N GLU A 58 -6.66 22.33 24.02
CA GLU A 58 -7.30 21.10 24.51
C GLU A 58 -8.82 21.06 24.27
N GLU A 59 -9.50 22.20 24.35
CA GLU A 59 -10.94 22.29 24.05
C GLU A 59 -11.22 21.98 22.57
N GLN A 60 -10.43 22.56 21.67
CA GLN A 60 -10.52 22.31 20.23
C GLN A 60 -10.19 20.86 19.88
N ARG A 61 -9.16 20.28 20.50
CA ARG A 61 -8.82 18.85 20.33
C ARG A 61 -9.97 17.94 20.75
N THR A 62 -10.62 18.26 21.87
CA THR A 62 -11.77 17.51 22.36
C THR A 62 -12.96 17.62 21.41
N ALA A 63 -13.23 18.81 20.89
CA ALA A 63 -14.29 19.05 19.91
C ALA A 63 -14.03 18.29 18.59
N VAL A 64 -12.80 18.34 18.07
CA VAL A 64 -12.41 17.62 16.85
C VAL A 64 -12.50 16.11 17.06
N ARG A 65 -12.02 15.59 18.18
CA ARG A 65 -12.14 14.16 18.51
C ARG A 65 -13.60 13.72 18.55
N LYS A 66 -14.47 14.52 19.17
CA LYS A 66 -15.91 14.23 19.21
C LYS A 66 -16.50 14.16 17.80
N LEU A 67 -16.19 15.15 16.95
CA LEU A 67 -16.66 15.22 15.57
C LEU A 67 -16.20 14.01 14.74
N LEU A 68 -14.91 13.69 14.79
CA LEU A 68 -14.33 12.57 14.01
C LEU A 68 -14.88 11.21 14.45
N ASN A 69 -15.16 11.04 15.75
CA ASN A 69 -15.80 9.83 16.26
C ASN A 69 -17.29 9.76 15.88
N GLU A 70 -17.98 10.91 15.87
CA GLU A 70 -19.41 10.98 15.53
C GLU A 70 -19.66 10.67 14.04
N PHE A 71 -18.77 11.12 13.16
CA PHE A 71 -18.87 10.95 11.71
C PHE A 71 -17.81 9.99 11.16
N GLN A 72 -17.36 9.03 11.97
CA GLN A 72 -16.28 8.11 11.61
C GLN A 72 -16.60 7.33 10.32
N ASP A 73 -17.86 7.00 10.11
CA ASP A 73 -18.38 6.28 8.95
C ASP A 73 -18.39 7.09 7.64
N LEU A 74 -18.29 8.42 7.72
CA LEU A 74 -18.23 9.30 6.55
C LEU A 74 -16.82 9.44 5.99
N PHE A 75 -15.79 9.15 6.79
CA PHE A 75 -14.40 9.28 6.37
C PHE A 75 -13.87 7.95 5.86
N SER A 76 -13.34 7.96 4.65
CA SER A 76 -12.63 6.81 4.09
C SER A 76 -11.42 6.47 4.98
N THR A 77 -11.33 5.21 5.39
CA THR A 77 -10.30 4.73 6.32
C THR A 77 -9.08 4.12 5.61
N CYS A 78 -9.23 3.71 4.36
CA CYS A 78 -8.18 3.19 3.50
C CYS A 78 -8.57 3.28 2.01
N ASP A 79 -7.63 3.03 1.10
CA ASP A 79 -7.87 3.12 -0.34
C ASP A 79 -8.93 2.13 -0.86
N ALA A 80 -9.19 1.04 -0.13
CA ALA A 80 -10.23 0.06 -0.43
C ALA A 80 -11.64 0.49 0.04
N ASP A 81 -11.74 1.52 0.89
CA ASP A 81 -13.00 2.05 1.43
C ASP A 81 -13.68 2.99 0.42
N VAL A 82 -14.08 2.41 -0.71
CA VAL A 82 -14.71 3.11 -1.83
C VAL A 82 -16.22 3.09 -1.65
N GLY A 83 -16.82 4.28 -1.55
CA GLY A 83 -18.27 4.42 -1.43
C GLY A 83 -19.02 3.94 -2.69
N ARG A 84 -20.20 3.32 -2.49
CA ARG A 84 -21.08 2.88 -3.58
C ARG A 84 -22.49 3.46 -3.40
N CYS A 85 -22.96 4.19 -4.42
CA CYS A 85 -24.34 4.67 -4.47
C CYS A 85 -25.22 3.66 -5.20
N ASN A 86 -26.28 3.18 -4.54
CA ASN A 86 -27.25 2.23 -5.10
C ASN A 86 -28.53 2.89 -5.65
N MET A 87 -28.66 4.22 -5.55
CA MET A 87 -29.89 4.94 -5.90
C MET A 87 -30.13 5.05 -7.41
N THR A 88 -29.06 5.13 -8.20
CA THR A 88 -29.14 5.37 -9.65
C THR A 88 -28.10 4.54 -10.38
N GLN A 89 -28.49 3.97 -11.52
CA GLN A 89 -27.56 3.38 -12.48
C GLN A 89 -27.48 4.29 -13.70
N HIS A 90 -26.26 4.59 -14.15
CA HIS A 90 -26.04 5.42 -15.32
C HIS A 90 -26.01 4.58 -16.59
N ARG A 91 -26.70 5.05 -17.64
CA ARG A 91 -26.63 4.47 -18.98
C ARG A 91 -25.77 5.36 -19.87
N ILE A 92 -24.75 4.77 -20.50
CA ILE A 92 -23.95 5.44 -21.53
C ILE A 92 -24.65 5.24 -22.87
N ASN A 93 -25.05 6.32 -23.53
CA ASN A 93 -25.72 6.27 -24.84
C ASN A 93 -24.67 6.23 -25.97
N THR A 94 -24.47 5.05 -26.56
CA THR A 94 -23.52 4.85 -27.69
C THR A 94 -24.15 5.06 -29.07
N GLY A 95 -25.47 5.32 -29.15
CA GLY A 95 -26.20 5.40 -30.41
C GLY A 95 -26.09 4.10 -31.21
N ASP A 96 -25.93 4.22 -32.53
CA ASP A 96 -25.79 3.09 -33.46
C ASP A 96 -24.32 2.69 -33.72
N HIS A 97 -23.38 3.19 -32.91
CA HIS A 97 -21.97 2.92 -33.13
C HIS A 97 -21.63 1.45 -32.79
N PRO A 98 -20.96 0.70 -33.69
CA PRO A 98 -20.58 -0.69 -33.43
C PRO A 98 -19.49 -0.79 -32.34
N PRO A 99 -19.36 -1.93 -31.63
CA PRO A 99 -18.28 -2.14 -30.68
C PRO A 99 -16.88 -2.00 -31.32
N ILE A 100 -15.97 -1.32 -30.62
CA ILE A 100 -14.58 -1.15 -31.06
C ILE A 100 -13.69 -2.08 -30.23
N LYS A 101 -13.03 -3.03 -30.89
CA LYS A 101 -11.99 -3.87 -30.26
C LYS A 101 -10.62 -3.26 -30.46
N GLN A 102 -9.95 -2.88 -29.38
CA GLN A 102 -8.56 -2.40 -29.40
C GLN A 102 -7.66 -3.38 -28.65
N TYR A 103 -6.47 -3.65 -29.19
CA TYR A 103 -5.48 -4.46 -28.49
C TYR A 103 -4.86 -3.67 -27.33
N PRO A 104 -4.70 -4.28 -26.14
CA PRO A 104 -4.01 -3.64 -25.02
C PRO A 104 -2.57 -3.26 -25.39
N ARG A 105 -2.11 -2.09 -24.93
CA ARG A 105 -0.71 -1.68 -25.11
C ARG A 105 0.18 -2.40 -24.11
N ARG A 106 1.39 -2.77 -24.53
CA ARG A 106 2.36 -3.46 -23.66
C ARG A 106 2.87 -2.51 -22.59
N LEU A 107 2.79 -2.95 -21.33
CA LEU A 107 3.41 -2.26 -20.20
C LEU A 107 4.92 -2.57 -20.12
N PRO A 108 5.77 -1.59 -19.75
CA PRO A 108 7.18 -1.85 -19.42
C PRO A 108 7.31 -2.87 -18.30
N LEU A 109 8.35 -3.70 -18.33
CA LEU A 109 8.57 -4.77 -17.35
C LEU A 109 8.53 -4.27 -15.90
N ALA A 110 9.14 -3.11 -15.64
CA ALA A 110 9.21 -2.51 -14.31
C ALA A 110 7.85 -2.13 -13.70
N ARG A 111 6.78 -2.03 -14.49
CA ARG A 111 5.42 -1.65 -14.02
C ARG A 111 4.40 -2.78 -14.12
N LYS A 112 4.78 -3.95 -14.65
CA LYS A 112 3.84 -5.04 -14.86
C LYS A 112 3.29 -5.58 -13.55
N GLU A 113 4.18 -5.88 -12.62
CA GLU A 113 3.82 -6.48 -11.32
C GLU A 113 2.90 -5.54 -10.52
N GLU A 114 3.25 -4.25 -10.46
CA GLU A 114 2.42 -3.24 -9.79
C GLU A 114 1.04 -3.10 -10.46
N ALA A 115 0.98 -3.09 -11.79
CA ALA A 115 -0.30 -3.01 -12.51
C ALA A 115 -1.17 -4.26 -12.29
N GLU A 116 -0.57 -5.45 -12.27
CA GLU A 116 -1.26 -6.72 -11.98
C GLU A 116 -1.80 -6.72 -10.55
N HIS A 117 -1.03 -6.21 -9.58
CA HIS A 117 -1.49 -6.04 -8.20
C HIS A 117 -2.69 -5.10 -8.10
N LEU A 118 -2.61 -3.92 -8.72
CA LEU A 118 -3.69 -2.93 -8.69
C LEU A 118 -4.99 -3.45 -9.34
N VAL A 119 -4.87 -4.14 -10.47
CA VAL A 119 -6.04 -4.75 -11.13
C VAL A 119 -6.69 -5.78 -10.21
N LYS A 120 -5.88 -6.63 -9.56
CA LYS A 120 -6.38 -7.61 -8.60
C LYS A 120 -7.10 -6.95 -7.43
N GLU A 121 -6.52 -5.89 -6.87
CA GLU A 121 -7.13 -5.12 -5.78
C GLU A 121 -8.50 -4.53 -6.20
N MET A 122 -8.62 -4.01 -7.43
CA MET A 122 -9.89 -3.52 -7.95
C MET A 122 -10.95 -4.63 -8.11
N VAL A 123 -10.55 -5.85 -8.48
CA VAL A 123 -11.44 -7.02 -8.55
C VAL A 123 -11.89 -7.43 -7.15
N ASP A 124 -10.95 -7.57 -6.21
CA ASP A 124 -11.22 -7.98 -4.83
C ASP A 124 -12.16 -6.97 -4.12
N ASN A 125 -12.03 -5.67 -4.43
CA ASN A 125 -12.89 -4.61 -3.93
C ASN A 125 -14.24 -4.47 -4.70
N GLY A 126 -14.47 -5.27 -5.75
CA GLY A 126 -15.70 -5.26 -6.54
C GLY A 126 -15.93 -4.00 -7.37
N ILE A 127 -14.86 -3.26 -7.70
CA ILE A 127 -14.89 -2.07 -8.56
C ILE A 127 -14.99 -2.49 -10.03
N ILE A 128 -14.34 -3.59 -10.40
CA ILE A 128 -14.35 -4.18 -11.74
C ILE A 128 -14.76 -5.66 -11.69
N GLU A 129 -15.23 -6.18 -12.82
CA GLU A 129 -15.64 -7.58 -13.01
C GLU A 129 -14.80 -8.26 -14.11
N GLU A 130 -14.63 -9.59 -14.01
CA GLU A 130 -13.90 -10.44 -14.98
C GLU A 130 -14.75 -10.83 -16.20
#